data_AF-A2DXS1-F1
#
_entry.id   AF-A2DXS1-F1
#
_cell.length_a   1.000
_cell.length_b   1.000
_cell.length_c   1.000
_cell.angle_alpha   90.00
_cell.angle_beta   90.00
_cell.angle_gamma   90.00
#
_symmetry.space_group_name_H-M   'P 1'
#
loop_
_entity.id
_entity.type
_entity.pdbx_description
1 polymer ?
#
loop_
_entity_poly.entity_id
_entity_poly.type
_entity_poly.pdbx_seq_one_letter_code
_entity_poly.pdbx_strand_id
1 'polypeptide(L)'
;MWKNKIHQLEDFVASEHVSNDVLFLILNPYDFPRPRALLDVYLLPSKEMLDIVEQKIIQIQEDYKNKSIVIITHYPVNQFGSSKSGSGRTFEQMTSEYNIPLVITGHKHPKNLMPQHHDMSLEIICSDIRDNHHIGILTNDNRNFFYHQYSIYERPTFVVTYPIDAKQLSMNTMFNKNDIDVRCLVFSDSENETITCNGKPLSFQRHIKEGVSLYHREMRFENGFSTLNFSKSNESYSYEIFVGDEMPSYYEVIGDEHEIYKYPLYVLIFIYIILFIITFPVNVEKHFGSLQNYANKSLYYLYNRNKDYRILDHLFYISQGFLLTRWQLLRRSQ
;
A
#
# COMPACT_ATOMS: atom_id res chain seq x y z
N MET A 1 -28.41 -21.01 7.38
CA MET A 1 -27.82 -22.21 7.98
C MET A 1 -26.47 -22.42 7.29
N TRP A 2 -25.39 -21.90 7.86
CA TRP A 2 -24.05 -22.06 7.30
C TRP A 2 -23.60 -23.49 7.63
N LYS A 3 -23.62 -24.39 6.64
CA LYS A 3 -22.98 -25.70 6.79
C LYS A 3 -21.48 -25.45 6.94
N ASN A 4 -20.89 -25.95 8.03
CA ASN A 4 -19.44 -26.06 8.15
C ASN A 4 -18.92 -26.87 6.97
N LYS A 5 -18.49 -26.19 5.90
CA LYS A 5 -17.61 -26.80 4.90
C LYS A 5 -16.29 -27.03 5.64
N ILE A 6 -15.80 -28.27 5.59
CA ILE A 6 -14.38 -28.51 5.82
C ILE A 6 -13.70 -27.77 4.67
N HIS A 7 -13.20 -26.57 4.94
CA HIS A 7 -12.46 -25.80 3.94
C HIS A 7 -11.14 -26.53 3.73
N GLN A 8 -10.94 -27.04 2.52
CA GLN A 8 -9.62 -27.51 2.12
C GLN A 8 -8.66 -26.29 2.13
N LEU A 9 -7.37 -26.53 2.36
CA LEU A 9 -6.37 -25.46 2.46
C LEU A 9 -6.43 -24.55 1.22
N GLU A 10 -6.64 -25.16 0.06
CA GLU A 10 -6.79 -24.52 -1.24
C GLU A 10 -7.90 -23.46 -1.24
N ASP A 11 -9.10 -23.82 -0.76
CA ASP A 11 -10.26 -22.92 -0.67
C ASP A 11 -10.03 -21.77 0.33
N PHE A 12 -9.21 -22.01 1.36
CA PHE A 12 -8.87 -20.99 2.34
C PHE A 12 -7.85 -20.00 1.78
N VAL A 13 -6.82 -20.49 1.09
CA VAL A 13 -5.72 -19.68 0.55
C VAL A 13 -6.16 -18.88 -0.66
N ALA A 14 -6.92 -19.48 -1.57
CA ALA A 14 -7.30 -18.86 -2.83
C ALA A 14 -8.74 -19.22 -3.22
N SER A 15 -9.61 -18.22 -3.26
CA SER A 15 -11.01 -18.37 -3.68
C SER A 15 -11.30 -17.49 -4.89
N GLU A 16 -12.25 -17.90 -5.73
CA GLU A 16 -12.58 -17.19 -6.96
C GLU A 16 -14.05 -16.74 -6.98
N HIS A 17 -14.30 -15.59 -7.61
CA HIS A 17 -15.63 -15.11 -7.92
C HIS A 17 -15.69 -14.58 -9.34
N VAL A 18 -16.53 -15.17 -10.18
CA VAL A 18 -16.70 -14.79 -11.58
C VAL A 18 -17.87 -13.83 -11.72
N SER A 19 -17.64 -12.67 -12.35
CA SER A 19 -18.69 -11.68 -12.62
C SER A 19 -18.49 -11.04 -13.98
N ASN A 20 -19.41 -11.31 -14.92
CA ASN A 20 -19.34 -10.83 -16.30
C ASN A 20 -17.94 -11.06 -16.90
N ASP A 21 -17.24 -10.02 -17.34
CA ASP A 21 -15.93 -10.11 -17.99
C ASP A 21 -14.74 -10.05 -17.01
N VAL A 22 -15.01 -10.10 -15.71
CA VAL A 22 -14.00 -10.03 -14.64
C VAL A 22 -14.05 -11.30 -13.79
N LEU A 23 -12.88 -11.78 -13.42
CA LEU A 23 -12.73 -12.78 -12.36
C LEU A 23 -11.97 -12.16 -11.20
N PHE A 24 -12.53 -12.29 -10.00
CA PHE A 24 -11.88 -11.89 -8.76
C PHE A 24 -11.21 -13.09 -8.12
N LEU A 25 -9.89 -13.05 -7.96
CA LEU A 25 -9.12 -14.03 -7.23
C LEU A 25 -8.81 -13.46 -5.84
N ILE A 26 -9.50 -13.95 -4.83
CA ILE A 26 -9.41 -13.48 -3.45
C ILE A 26 -8.43 -14.39 -2.70
N LEU A 27 -7.33 -13.80 -2.26
CA LEU A 27 -6.26 -14.50 -1.57
C LEU A 27 -6.32 -14.23 -0.08
N ASN A 28 -6.19 -15.29 0.71
CA ASN A 28 -5.84 -15.20 2.11
C ASN A 28 -4.45 -15.81 2.28
N PRO A 29 -3.41 -14.97 2.25
CA PRO A 29 -2.05 -15.47 2.27
C PRO A 29 -1.57 -15.72 3.72
N TYR A 30 -2.47 -15.70 4.70
CA TYR A 30 -2.18 -15.93 6.12
C TYR A 30 -2.18 -17.42 6.46
N ASP A 31 -1.07 -17.92 7.01
CA ASP A 31 -0.98 -19.28 7.55
C ASP A 31 -1.69 -19.31 8.92
N PHE A 32 -2.89 -19.91 8.99
CA PHE A 32 -3.67 -19.97 10.22
C PHE A 32 -3.67 -21.39 10.81
N PRO A 33 -3.46 -21.57 12.14
CA PRO A 33 -3.30 -20.53 13.15
C PRO A 33 -1.84 -20.06 13.31
N ARG A 34 -1.62 -18.75 13.22
CA ARG A 34 -0.35 -18.10 13.61
C ARG A 34 -0.58 -17.24 14.86
N PRO A 35 0.25 -17.37 15.91
CA PRO A 35 0.17 -16.47 17.05
C PRO A 35 0.48 -15.05 16.58
N ARG A 36 -0.39 -14.07 16.90
CA ARG A 36 -0.15 -12.67 16.53
C ARG A 36 1.20 -12.23 17.09
N ALA A 37 2.10 -11.84 16.19
CA ALA A 37 3.31 -11.13 16.58
C ALA A 37 3.07 -9.63 16.37
N LEU A 38 3.62 -8.79 17.27
CA LEU A 38 3.66 -7.33 17.06
C LEU A 38 4.51 -6.92 15.82
N LEU A 39 5.10 -7.90 15.13
CA LEU A 39 5.98 -7.74 13.96
C LEU A 39 5.38 -8.36 12.69
N ASP A 40 4.07 -8.64 12.65
CA ASP A 40 3.35 -9.18 11.47
C ASP A 40 3.15 -8.12 10.35
N VAL A 41 4.17 -7.29 10.12
CA VAL A 41 4.25 -6.29 9.03
C VAL A 41 4.50 -6.99 7.68
N TYR A 42 5.23 -8.11 7.71
CA TYR A 42 5.49 -8.92 6.53
C TYR A 42 4.85 -10.27 6.62
N LEU A 43 4.44 -10.71 5.44
CA LEU A 43 3.99 -12.04 5.22
C LEU A 43 5.13 -12.88 4.64
N LEU A 44 5.28 -14.08 5.18
CA LEU A 44 6.18 -15.11 4.65
C LEU A 44 5.33 -16.34 4.36
N PRO A 45 4.54 -16.34 3.27
CA PRO A 45 3.68 -17.46 2.95
C PRO A 45 4.54 -18.70 2.70
N SER A 46 4.01 -19.87 3.07
CA SER A 46 4.70 -21.12 2.79
C SER A 46 4.79 -21.35 1.27
N LYS A 47 5.76 -22.17 0.87
CA LYS A 47 5.89 -22.59 -0.52
C LYS A 47 4.60 -23.23 -1.05
N GLU A 48 3.95 -24.06 -0.23
CA GLU A 48 2.68 -24.72 -0.55
C GLU A 48 1.56 -23.70 -0.81
N MET A 49 1.45 -22.63 -0.01
CA MET A 49 0.46 -21.59 -0.25
C MET A 49 0.72 -20.85 -1.56
N LEU A 50 1.99 -20.54 -1.88
CA LEU A 50 2.34 -19.92 -3.16
C LEU A 50 2.13 -20.87 -4.35
N ASP A 51 2.34 -22.17 -4.17
CA ASP A 51 2.00 -23.18 -5.17
C ASP A 51 0.49 -23.19 -5.44
N ILE A 52 -0.35 -23.14 -4.40
CA ILE A 52 -1.81 -23.05 -4.54
C ILE A 52 -2.21 -21.80 -5.32
N VAL A 53 -1.65 -20.63 -4.96
CA VAL A 53 -1.94 -19.36 -5.66
C VAL A 53 -1.55 -19.45 -7.12
N GLU A 54 -0.33 -19.92 -7.43
CA GLU A 54 0.15 -20.04 -8.79
C GLU A 54 -0.69 -21.01 -9.63
N GLN A 55 -0.99 -22.20 -9.09
CA GLN A 55 -1.84 -23.17 -9.78
C GLN A 55 -3.24 -22.61 -10.04
N LYS A 56 -3.79 -21.83 -9.10
CA LYS A 56 -5.09 -21.21 -9.26
C LYS A 56 -5.09 -20.14 -10.36
N ILE A 57 -4.03 -19.33 -10.46
CA ILE A 57 -3.86 -18.38 -11.57
C ILE A 57 -3.81 -19.11 -12.91
N ILE A 58 -3.00 -20.17 -13.03
CA ILE A 58 -2.86 -20.97 -14.25
C ILE A 58 -4.22 -21.55 -14.65
N GLN A 59 -4.89 -22.22 -13.71
CA GLN A 59 -6.21 -22.81 -13.93
C GLN A 59 -7.21 -21.77 -14.44
N ILE A 60 -7.28 -20.61 -13.79
CA ILE A 60 -8.18 -19.53 -14.18
C ILE A 60 -7.90 -19.06 -15.61
N GLN A 61 -6.64 -18.91 -15.99
CA GLN A 61 -6.26 -18.47 -17.34
C GLN A 61 -6.66 -19.48 -18.41
N GLU A 62 -6.57 -20.78 -18.08
CA GLU A 62 -7.00 -21.86 -18.97
C GLU A 62 -8.53 -21.90 -19.11
N ASP A 63 -9.25 -21.82 -18.00
CA ASP A 63 -10.71 -21.92 -17.92
C ASP A 63 -11.42 -20.65 -18.44
N TYR A 64 -10.80 -19.47 -18.28
CA TYR A 64 -11.42 -18.16 -18.52
C TYR A 64 -10.59 -17.23 -19.42
N LYS A 65 -10.13 -17.73 -20.57
CA LYS A 65 -9.23 -17.04 -21.53
C LYS A 65 -9.57 -15.59 -21.90
N ASN A 66 -10.84 -15.17 -21.79
CA ASN A 66 -11.29 -13.84 -22.20
C ASN A 66 -11.54 -12.87 -21.03
N LYS A 67 -11.44 -13.34 -19.78
CA LYS A 67 -11.73 -12.52 -18.58
C LYS A 67 -10.46 -11.87 -18.04
N SER A 68 -10.60 -10.65 -17.55
CA SER A 68 -9.54 -9.99 -16.79
C SER A 68 -9.54 -10.50 -15.35
N ILE A 69 -8.36 -10.83 -14.82
CA ILE A 69 -8.19 -11.28 -13.44
C ILE A 69 -7.90 -10.05 -12.56
N VAL A 70 -8.66 -9.88 -11.50
CA VAL A 70 -8.37 -8.92 -10.43
C VAL A 70 -8.01 -9.70 -9.18
N ILE A 71 -6.79 -9.55 -8.68
CA ILE A 71 -6.39 -10.17 -7.43
C ILE A 71 -6.77 -9.25 -6.27
N ILE A 72 -7.37 -9.79 -5.22
CA ILE A 72 -7.67 -9.08 -3.98
C ILE A 72 -6.97 -9.81 -2.83
N THR A 73 -6.15 -9.09 -2.07
CA THR A 73 -5.44 -9.65 -0.92
C THR A 73 -5.29 -8.59 0.18
N HIS A 74 -5.06 -8.99 1.43
CA HIS A 74 -4.89 -8.03 2.52
C HIS A 74 -3.55 -7.28 2.42
N TYR A 75 -2.46 -7.98 2.14
CA TYR A 75 -1.10 -7.46 2.18
C TYR A 75 -0.66 -6.90 0.82
N PRO A 76 0.04 -5.75 0.79
CA PRO A 76 0.70 -5.25 -0.42
C PRO A 76 1.62 -6.28 -1.07
N VAL A 77 1.77 -6.19 -2.39
CA VAL A 77 2.57 -7.15 -3.19
C VAL A 77 3.99 -7.30 -2.63
N ASN A 78 4.64 -6.17 -2.33
CA ASN A 78 6.01 -6.14 -1.78
C ASN A 78 6.13 -6.67 -0.35
N GLN A 79 5.00 -6.90 0.35
CA GLN A 79 4.99 -7.44 1.71
C GLN A 79 4.87 -8.97 1.77
N PHE A 80 4.80 -9.67 0.63
CA PHE A 80 4.90 -11.14 0.56
C PHE A 80 6.33 -11.67 0.76
N GLY A 81 7.30 -10.77 0.93
CA GLY A 81 8.71 -11.09 1.13
C GLY A 81 9.33 -11.81 -0.07
N SER A 82 10.43 -12.52 0.19
CA SER A 82 11.17 -13.26 -0.85
C SER A 82 10.73 -14.72 -1.00
N SER A 83 9.55 -15.06 -0.46
CA SER A 83 9.00 -16.42 -0.52
C SER A 83 8.70 -16.80 -1.98
N LYS A 84 8.93 -18.07 -2.33
CA LYS A 84 8.80 -18.57 -3.70
C LYS A 84 7.96 -19.84 -3.75
N SER A 85 7.21 -20.00 -4.84
CA SER A 85 6.55 -21.26 -5.18
C SER A 85 7.55 -22.34 -5.61
N GLY A 86 7.05 -23.53 -5.91
CA GLY A 86 7.71 -24.64 -6.57
C GLY A 86 8.33 -24.30 -7.92
N SER A 87 7.75 -23.35 -8.66
CA SER A 87 8.33 -22.87 -9.92
C SER A 87 9.48 -21.88 -9.70
N GLY A 88 9.68 -21.39 -8.46
CA GLY A 88 10.73 -20.42 -8.12
C GLY A 88 10.32 -18.96 -8.26
N ARG A 89 9.02 -18.67 -8.48
CA ARG A 89 8.46 -17.32 -8.60
C ARG A 89 8.03 -16.75 -7.25
N THR A 90 8.29 -15.47 -7.04
CA THR A 90 7.68 -14.68 -5.96
C THR A 90 6.25 -14.27 -6.34
N PHE A 91 5.47 -13.77 -5.38
CA PHE A 91 4.11 -13.28 -5.67
C PHE A 91 4.11 -12.09 -6.64
N GLU A 92 5.04 -11.15 -6.50
CA GLU A 92 5.27 -10.05 -7.44
C GLU A 92 5.58 -10.56 -8.86
N GLN A 93 6.43 -11.58 -8.98
CA GLN A 93 6.71 -12.20 -10.27
C GLN A 93 5.48 -12.89 -10.85
N MET A 94 4.64 -13.51 -10.03
CA MET A 94 3.37 -14.09 -10.50
C MET A 94 2.43 -13.02 -11.05
N THR A 95 2.29 -11.87 -10.36
CA THR A 95 1.37 -10.82 -10.84
C THR A 95 1.85 -10.21 -12.16
N SER A 96 3.16 -10.06 -12.34
CA SER A 96 3.76 -9.56 -13.58
C SER A 96 3.79 -10.60 -14.71
N GLU A 97 4.38 -11.78 -14.49
CA GLU A 97 4.61 -12.80 -15.52
C GLU A 97 3.31 -13.45 -16.03
N TYR A 98 2.29 -13.57 -15.18
CA TYR A 98 0.95 -14.02 -15.59
C TYR A 98 0.08 -12.86 -16.11
N ASN A 99 0.63 -11.67 -16.32
CA ASN A 99 -0.08 -10.50 -16.86
C ASN A 99 -1.40 -10.21 -16.12
N ILE A 100 -1.34 -10.16 -14.79
CA ILE A 100 -2.47 -9.76 -13.95
C ILE A 100 -2.63 -8.24 -14.07
N PRO A 101 -3.76 -7.70 -14.58
CA PRO A 101 -3.89 -6.27 -14.81
C PRO A 101 -3.99 -5.45 -13.52
N LEU A 102 -4.63 -6.00 -12.48
CA LEU A 102 -4.93 -5.27 -11.26
C LEU A 102 -4.81 -6.15 -10.02
N VAL A 103 -4.11 -5.64 -9.01
CA VAL A 103 -4.07 -6.17 -7.64
C VAL A 103 -4.63 -5.12 -6.70
N ILE A 104 -5.53 -5.50 -5.80
CA ILE A 104 -6.12 -4.60 -4.80
C ILE A 104 -5.68 -5.08 -3.42
N THR A 105 -5.02 -4.19 -2.68
CA THR A 105 -4.43 -4.52 -1.39
C THR A 105 -4.79 -3.51 -0.30
N GLY A 106 -4.48 -3.85 0.94
CA GLY A 106 -4.74 -3.01 2.12
C GLY A 106 -3.53 -2.97 3.05
N HIS A 107 -3.76 -3.29 4.34
CA HIS A 107 -2.76 -3.38 5.42
C HIS A 107 -2.07 -2.07 5.83
N LYS A 108 -1.55 -1.29 4.88
CA LYS A 108 -0.84 -0.02 5.14
C LYS A 108 -1.73 1.11 5.64
N HIS A 109 -3.03 1.05 5.36
CA HIS A 109 -4.02 2.06 5.74
C HIS A 109 -3.60 3.50 5.31
N PRO A 110 -3.20 3.72 4.04
CA PRO A 110 -2.79 5.03 3.60
C PRO A 110 -3.97 6.01 3.65
N LYS A 111 -3.68 7.29 3.91
CA LYS A 111 -4.72 8.33 3.93
C LYS A 111 -5.41 8.48 2.57
N ASN A 112 -4.63 8.41 1.51
CA ASN A 112 -5.10 8.50 0.13
C ASN A 112 -4.73 7.22 -0.61
N LEU A 113 -5.43 6.94 -1.70
CA LEU A 113 -5.11 5.90 -2.65
C LEU A 113 -3.62 5.91 -3.01
N MET A 114 -2.98 4.74 -3.00
CA MET A 114 -1.58 4.58 -3.40
C MET A 114 -1.48 3.55 -4.53
N PRO A 115 -1.49 4.01 -5.80
CA PRO A 115 -1.12 3.16 -6.93
C PRO A 115 0.36 2.77 -6.86
N GLN A 116 0.67 1.53 -7.23
CA GLN A 116 2.04 1.01 -7.35
C GLN A 116 2.18 0.22 -8.65
N HIS A 117 3.23 0.48 -9.42
CA HIS A 117 3.50 -0.28 -10.64
C HIS A 117 4.46 -1.45 -10.37
N HIS A 118 4.03 -2.66 -10.74
CA HIS A 118 4.80 -3.90 -10.67
C HIS A 118 4.98 -4.45 -12.10
N ASP A 119 5.87 -3.83 -12.86
CA ASP A 119 6.09 -4.08 -14.30
C ASP A 119 4.79 -4.06 -15.12
N MET A 120 4.18 -5.23 -15.33
CA MET A 120 2.95 -5.42 -16.12
C MET A 120 1.66 -5.18 -15.33
N SER A 121 1.74 -5.21 -14.00
CA SER A 121 0.59 -5.16 -13.09
C SER A 121 0.49 -3.82 -12.38
N LEU A 122 -0.73 -3.31 -12.21
CA LEU A 122 -1.01 -2.20 -11.30
C LEU A 122 -1.50 -2.75 -9.96
N GLU A 123 -0.88 -2.33 -8.87
CA GLU A 123 -1.43 -2.50 -7.53
C GLU A 123 -2.10 -1.21 -7.07
N ILE A 124 -3.26 -1.36 -6.45
CA ILE A 124 -3.97 -0.28 -5.77
C ILE A 124 -4.01 -0.61 -4.28
N ILE A 125 -3.20 0.10 -3.49
CA ILE A 125 -3.24 0.01 -2.03
C ILE A 125 -4.34 0.94 -1.53
N CYS A 126 -5.42 0.34 -1.04
CA CYS A 126 -6.62 1.03 -0.60
C CYS A 126 -6.44 1.69 0.76
N SER A 127 -7.04 2.87 0.92
CA SER A 127 -7.27 3.48 2.23
C SER A 127 -8.25 2.63 3.07
N ASP A 128 -8.28 2.85 4.37
CA ASP A 128 -9.09 2.06 5.30
C ASP A 128 -10.34 2.82 5.79
N ILE A 129 -11.33 2.03 6.20
CA ILE A 129 -12.61 2.55 6.72
C ILE A 129 -12.47 3.03 8.17
N ARG A 130 -11.57 2.45 8.96
CA ARG A 130 -11.53 2.63 10.42
C ARG A 130 -10.95 3.99 10.82
N ASP A 131 -9.82 4.33 10.22
CA ASP A 131 -9.00 5.48 10.60
C ASP A 131 -9.23 6.62 9.60
N ASN A 132 -9.28 6.31 8.29
CA ASN A 132 -9.41 7.30 7.23
C ASN A 132 -10.84 7.48 6.68
N HIS A 133 -11.80 6.61 7.05
CA HIS A 133 -13.21 6.71 6.66
C HIS A 133 -13.43 6.72 5.14
N HIS A 134 -12.65 5.93 4.40
CA HIS A 134 -12.77 5.83 2.95
C HIS A 134 -13.29 4.48 2.48
N ILE A 135 -13.97 4.50 1.33
CA ILE A 135 -14.37 3.32 0.56
C ILE A 135 -13.95 3.47 -0.89
N GLY A 136 -13.88 2.34 -1.59
CA GLY A 136 -13.53 2.26 -3.01
C GLY A 136 -14.71 1.95 -3.91
N ILE A 137 -14.74 2.56 -5.09
CA ILE A 137 -15.51 2.07 -6.22
C ILE A 137 -14.53 1.74 -7.34
N LEU A 138 -14.48 0.47 -7.74
CA LEU A 138 -13.74 0.04 -8.92
C LEU A 138 -14.69 -0.02 -10.12
N THR A 139 -14.33 0.66 -11.20
CA THR A 139 -15.01 0.52 -12.49
C THR A 139 -14.16 -0.33 -13.44
N ASN A 140 -14.82 -1.05 -14.35
CA ASN A 140 -14.18 -1.74 -15.46
C ASN A 140 -14.90 -1.33 -16.75
N ASP A 141 -14.19 -0.58 -17.59
CA ASP A 141 -14.66 -0.19 -18.91
C ASP A 141 -13.78 -0.83 -19.97
N ASN A 142 -14.22 -1.99 -20.49
CA ASN A 142 -13.49 -2.73 -21.52
C ASN A 142 -12.02 -2.99 -21.13
N ARG A 143 -11.80 -3.52 -19.91
CA ARG A 143 -10.50 -3.82 -19.29
C ARG A 143 -9.72 -2.61 -18.78
N ASN A 144 -10.25 -1.39 -18.94
CA ASN A 144 -9.70 -0.21 -18.27
C ASN A 144 -10.27 -0.17 -16.85
N PHE A 145 -9.45 -0.57 -15.88
CA PHE A 145 -9.81 -0.50 -14.48
C PHE A 145 -9.53 0.89 -13.92
N PHE A 146 -10.51 1.48 -13.23
CA PHE A 146 -10.34 2.76 -12.56
C PHE A 146 -10.89 2.69 -11.14
N TYR A 147 -10.00 2.88 -10.16
CA TYR A 147 -10.38 2.92 -8.76
C TYR A 147 -10.62 4.36 -8.29
N HIS A 148 -11.78 4.58 -7.68
CA HIS A 148 -12.17 5.84 -7.07
C HIS A 148 -12.24 5.67 -5.56
N GLN A 149 -11.59 6.58 -4.84
CA GLN A 149 -11.69 6.67 -3.39
C GLN A 149 -12.72 7.74 -3.03
N TYR A 150 -13.66 7.38 -2.15
CA TYR A 150 -14.66 8.29 -1.61
C TYR A 150 -14.65 8.25 -0.09
N SER A 151 -15.00 9.36 0.54
CA SER A 151 -15.36 9.36 1.95
C SER A 151 -16.66 8.58 2.16
N ILE A 152 -16.79 7.83 3.25
CA ILE A 152 -18.06 7.14 3.59
C ILE A 152 -19.22 8.12 3.84
N TYR A 153 -18.91 9.40 4.03
CA TYR A 153 -19.90 10.47 4.20
C TYR A 153 -20.34 11.08 2.85
N GLU A 154 -19.62 10.78 1.77
CA GLU A 154 -19.96 11.21 0.42
C GLU A 154 -20.93 10.23 -0.22
N ARG A 155 -21.82 10.78 -1.05
CA ARG A 155 -22.73 10.01 -1.90
C ARG A 155 -22.47 10.47 -3.33
N PRO A 156 -21.51 9.85 -4.04
CA PRO A 156 -21.23 10.25 -5.41
C PRO A 156 -22.50 10.13 -6.24
N THR A 157 -22.76 11.11 -7.09
CA THR A 157 -23.88 11.10 -8.05
C THR A 157 -23.45 10.57 -9.42
N PHE A 158 -22.14 10.48 -9.65
CA PHE A 158 -21.54 9.85 -10.81
C PHE A 158 -20.17 9.26 -10.48
N VAL A 159 -19.70 8.34 -11.33
CA VAL A 159 -18.36 7.77 -11.28
C VAL A 159 -17.81 7.70 -12.70
N VAL A 160 -16.61 8.23 -12.92
CA VAL A 160 -15.98 8.22 -14.24
C VAL A 160 -15.46 6.83 -14.56
N THR A 161 -15.63 6.35 -15.79
CA THR A 161 -15.14 5.01 -16.18
C THR A 161 -13.95 5.08 -17.11
N TYR A 162 -13.89 6.10 -17.96
CA TYR A 162 -12.81 6.31 -18.91
C TYR A 162 -12.76 7.77 -19.39
N PRO A 163 -11.60 8.33 -19.73
CA PRO A 163 -10.25 7.78 -19.52
C PRO A 163 -9.87 7.70 -18.04
N ILE A 164 -8.88 6.88 -17.71
CA ILE A 164 -8.46 6.66 -16.32
C ILE A 164 -7.40 7.68 -15.88
N ASP A 165 -7.26 7.90 -14.58
CA ASP A 165 -6.21 8.76 -14.02
C ASP A 165 -4.82 8.29 -14.49
N ALA A 166 -3.98 9.25 -14.89
CA ALA A 166 -2.62 9.01 -15.33
C ALA A 166 -1.82 8.14 -14.33
N LYS A 167 -2.05 8.32 -13.03
CA LYS A 167 -1.40 7.56 -11.95
C LYS A 167 -1.88 6.12 -11.82
N GLN A 168 -2.99 5.77 -12.47
CA GLN A 168 -3.57 4.44 -12.49
C GLN A 168 -3.50 3.81 -13.89
N LEU A 169 -2.70 4.38 -14.80
CA LEU A 169 -2.41 3.71 -16.06
C LEU A 169 -1.71 2.37 -15.81
N SER A 170 -1.85 1.45 -16.73
CA SER A 170 -1.12 0.18 -16.70
C SER A 170 -0.78 -0.21 -18.12
N MET A 171 0.08 -1.22 -18.29
CA MET A 171 0.38 -1.82 -19.60
C MET A 171 -0.89 -2.36 -20.30
N ASN A 172 -1.97 -2.60 -19.54
CA ASN A 172 -3.23 -3.11 -20.06
C ASN A 172 -4.25 -2.00 -20.39
N THR A 173 -3.91 -0.72 -20.18
CA THR A 173 -4.77 0.43 -20.44
C THR A 173 -4.45 1.06 -21.79
N MET A 174 -5.47 1.42 -22.57
CA MET A 174 -5.29 2.19 -23.80
C MET A 174 -5.23 3.69 -23.49
N PHE A 175 -4.09 4.33 -23.74
CA PHE A 175 -3.90 5.78 -23.54
C PHE A 175 -3.19 6.48 -24.71
N ASN A 176 -2.94 5.81 -25.83
CA ASN A 176 -2.24 6.37 -26.99
C ASN A 176 -3.17 6.90 -28.10
N LYS A 177 -4.43 7.20 -27.77
CA LYS A 177 -5.41 7.75 -28.72
C LYS A 177 -5.80 9.17 -28.36
N ASN A 178 -5.69 10.08 -29.33
CA ASN A 178 -6.10 11.47 -29.18
C ASN A 178 -7.62 11.65 -29.12
N ASP A 179 -8.36 10.84 -29.88
CA ASP A 179 -9.82 10.83 -29.84
C ASP A 179 -10.29 9.85 -28.75
N ILE A 180 -10.78 10.41 -27.65
CA ILE A 180 -11.14 9.70 -26.43
C ILE A 180 -12.64 9.80 -26.24
N ASP A 181 -13.31 8.65 -26.11
CA ASP A 181 -14.71 8.59 -25.71
C ASP A 181 -14.81 8.67 -24.18
N VAL A 182 -14.95 9.90 -23.67
CA VAL A 182 -15.05 10.18 -22.24
C VAL A 182 -16.37 9.62 -21.72
N ARG A 183 -16.32 8.73 -20.72
CA ARG A 183 -17.44 7.91 -20.25
C ARG A 183 -17.56 7.95 -18.73
N CYS A 184 -18.79 7.97 -18.23
CA CYS A 184 -19.07 7.90 -16.80
C CYS A 184 -20.42 7.24 -16.53
N LEU A 185 -20.54 6.63 -15.36
CA LEU A 185 -21.80 6.14 -14.81
C LEU A 185 -22.43 7.24 -13.98
N VAL A 186 -23.71 7.50 -14.21
CA VAL A 186 -24.53 8.41 -13.43
C VAL A 186 -25.53 7.59 -12.63
N PHE A 187 -25.61 7.82 -11.32
CA PHE A 187 -26.53 7.11 -10.44
C PHE A 187 -27.94 7.73 -10.49
N SER A 188 -28.60 7.54 -11.62
CA SER A 188 -29.96 8.01 -11.91
C SER A 188 -30.59 7.18 -13.02
N ASP A 189 -31.91 7.04 -12.98
CA ASP A 189 -32.73 6.50 -14.08
C ASP A 189 -33.14 7.58 -15.09
N SER A 190 -32.82 8.85 -14.83
CA SER A 190 -33.11 9.93 -15.78
C SER A 190 -32.16 9.87 -16.98
N GLU A 191 -32.72 9.95 -18.18
CA GLU A 191 -31.96 10.11 -19.42
C GLU A 191 -31.51 11.57 -19.66
N ASN A 192 -32.06 12.52 -18.89
CA ASN A 192 -31.88 13.97 -19.08
C ASN A 192 -30.95 14.62 -18.04
N GLU A 193 -30.02 13.86 -17.43
CA GLU A 193 -29.07 14.40 -16.47
C GLU A 193 -28.07 15.38 -17.13
N THR A 194 -27.79 16.49 -16.45
CA THR A 194 -26.80 17.49 -16.86
C THR A 194 -25.45 17.20 -16.21
N ILE A 195 -24.69 16.29 -16.81
CA ILE A 195 -23.27 16.06 -16.51
C ILE A 195 -22.40 16.65 -17.60
N THR A 196 -21.31 17.32 -17.22
CA THR A 196 -20.37 17.93 -18.16
C THR A 196 -18.93 17.52 -17.86
N CYS A 197 -18.10 17.45 -18.90
CA CYS A 197 -16.64 17.30 -18.80
C CYS A 197 -15.98 18.48 -19.51
N ASN A 198 -15.12 19.21 -18.80
CA ASN A 198 -14.48 20.45 -19.26
C ASN A 198 -15.50 21.44 -19.86
N GLY A 199 -16.65 21.60 -19.17
CA GLY A 199 -17.76 22.47 -19.57
C GLY A 199 -18.62 21.97 -20.74
N LYS A 200 -18.31 20.79 -21.31
CA LYS A 200 -19.04 20.20 -22.42
C LYS A 200 -20.01 19.12 -21.92
N PRO A 201 -21.32 19.16 -22.25
CA PRO A 201 -22.29 18.19 -21.77
C PRO A 201 -22.04 16.78 -22.34
N LEU A 202 -22.17 15.75 -21.52
CA LEU A 202 -22.18 14.35 -21.97
C LEU A 202 -23.59 13.95 -22.38
N SER A 203 -23.68 12.99 -23.29
CA SER A 203 -24.94 12.46 -23.81
C SER A 203 -25.26 11.12 -23.15
N PHE A 204 -26.54 10.91 -22.84
CA PHE A 204 -27.04 9.61 -22.40
C PHE A 204 -26.81 8.58 -23.50
N GLN A 205 -26.33 7.39 -23.11
CA GLN A 205 -26.14 6.27 -24.03
C GLN A 205 -27.15 5.14 -23.76
N ARG A 206 -27.21 4.67 -22.51
CA ARG A 206 -28.05 3.53 -22.11
C ARG A 206 -28.12 3.39 -20.58
N HIS A 207 -29.12 2.68 -20.08
CA HIS A 207 -29.11 2.15 -18.72
C HIS A 207 -28.21 0.92 -18.61
N ILE A 208 -27.40 0.85 -17.56
CA ILE A 208 -26.58 -0.33 -17.23
C ILE A 208 -27.37 -1.29 -16.34
N LYS A 209 -28.11 -0.73 -15.39
CA LYS A 209 -29.07 -1.41 -14.51
C LYS A 209 -29.99 -0.34 -13.91
N GLU A 210 -31.00 -0.77 -13.15
CA GLU A 210 -31.84 0.13 -12.37
C GLU A 210 -30.98 1.06 -11.49
N GLY A 211 -31.25 2.37 -11.58
CA GLY A 211 -30.55 3.44 -10.89
C GLY A 211 -29.18 3.79 -11.46
N VAL A 212 -28.74 3.22 -12.60
CA VAL A 212 -27.40 3.47 -13.17
C VAL A 212 -27.45 3.62 -14.68
N SER A 213 -27.06 4.81 -15.15
CA SER A 213 -27.05 5.18 -16.57
C SER A 213 -25.63 5.51 -17.06
N LEU A 214 -25.30 5.13 -18.28
CA LEU A 214 -24.03 5.43 -18.93
C LEU A 214 -24.17 6.72 -19.76
N TYR A 215 -23.26 7.65 -19.51
CA TYR A 215 -23.13 8.91 -20.25
C TYR A 215 -21.76 8.98 -20.90
N HIS A 216 -21.70 9.53 -22.11
CA HIS A 216 -20.45 9.62 -22.84
C HIS A 216 -20.33 10.85 -23.75
N ARG A 217 -19.10 11.15 -24.17
CA ARG A 217 -18.79 12.16 -25.18
C ARG A 217 -17.40 11.92 -25.78
N GLU A 218 -17.34 11.90 -27.10
CA GLU A 218 -16.07 11.97 -27.82
C GLU A 218 -15.41 13.35 -27.67
N MET A 219 -14.15 13.34 -27.25
CA MET A 219 -13.33 14.51 -27.04
C MET A 219 -11.93 14.25 -27.58
N ARG A 220 -11.37 15.26 -28.25
CA ARG A 220 -9.99 15.21 -28.75
C ARG A 220 -9.04 15.87 -27.76
N PHE A 221 -7.94 15.19 -27.48
CA PHE A 221 -6.86 15.63 -26.61
C PHE A 221 -5.53 15.63 -27.37
N GLU A 222 -4.70 16.62 -27.07
CA GLU A 222 -3.33 16.66 -27.57
C GLU A 222 -2.45 15.68 -26.78
N ASN A 223 -1.32 15.29 -27.36
CA ASN A 223 -0.36 14.42 -26.68
C ASN A 223 0.20 15.13 -25.43
N GLY A 224 0.36 14.38 -24.34
CA GLY A 224 0.83 14.85 -23.04
C GLY A 224 -0.24 14.77 -21.96
N PHE A 225 0.00 15.53 -20.89
CA PHE A 225 -0.92 15.60 -19.75
C PHE A 225 -2.06 16.59 -20.03
N SER A 226 -3.28 16.21 -19.62
CA SER A 226 -4.46 17.07 -19.67
C SER A 226 -5.29 16.88 -18.40
N THR A 227 -5.88 17.95 -17.87
CA THR A 227 -6.81 17.85 -16.75
C THR A 227 -8.23 17.63 -17.26
N LEU A 228 -8.91 16.62 -16.74
CA LEU A 228 -10.35 16.45 -16.89
C LEU A 228 -11.07 17.01 -15.67
N ASN A 229 -12.16 17.73 -15.92
CA ASN A 229 -13.01 18.30 -14.89
C ASN A 229 -14.45 17.91 -15.18
N PHE A 230 -14.97 16.96 -14.41
CA PHE A 230 -16.37 16.56 -14.44
C PHE A 230 -17.17 17.42 -13.47
N SER A 231 -18.38 17.78 -13.86
CA SER A 231 -19.32 18.47 -12.97
C SER A 231 -20.74 18.01 -13.20
N LYS A 232 -21.46 17.79 -12.09
CA LYS A 232 -22.89 17.48 -12.05
C LYS A 232 -23.51 18.12 -10.82
N SER A 233 -24.46 19.03 -11.01
CA SER A 233 -25.11 19.77 -9.91
C SER A 233 -24.09 20.47 -8.99
N ASN A 234 -23.88 19.96 -7.76
CA ASN A 234 -22.93 20.50 -6.77
C ASN A 234 -21.68 19.63 -6.60
N GLU A 235 -21.52 18.58 -7.40
CA GLU A 235 -20.40 17.66 -7.36
C GLU A 235 -19.43 17.98 -8.51
N SER A 236 -18.14 18.03 -8.19
CA SER A 236 -17.05 18.20 -9.14
C SER A 236 -15.98 17.14 -8.90
N TYR A 237 -15.47 16.54 -9.97
CA TYR A 237 -14.41 15.55 -9.90
C TYR A 237 -13.35 15.86 -10.96
N SER A 238 -12.10 16.00 -10.53
CA SER A 238 -11.00 16.39 -11.40
C SER A 238 -9.78 15.52 -11.19
N TYR A 239 -9.14 15.16 -12.29
CA TYR A 239 -7.91 14.36 -12.30
C TYR A 239 -7.14 14.58 -13.60
N GLU A 240 -5.89 14.12 -13.64
CA GLU A 240 -5.03 14.23 -14.81
C GLU A 240 -5.10 12.95 -15.63
N ILE A 241 -5.11 13.11 -16.95
CA ILE A 241 -4.98 12.04 -17.93
C ILE A 241 -3.71 12.24 -18.73
N PHE A 242 -3.19 11.16 -19.29
CA PHE A 242 -2.06 11.20 -20.20
C PHE A 242 -2.47 10.62 -21.55
N VAL A 243 -2.06 11.29 -22.64
CA VAL A 243 -2.25 10.82 -24.01
C VAL A 243 -0.90 10.72 -24.71
N GLY A 244 -0.52 9.52 -25.14
CA GLY A 244 0.74 9.30 -25.85
C GLY A 244 1.15 7.83 -25.88
N ASP A 245 2.22 7.52 -26.60
CA ASP A 245 2.70 6.13 -26.72
C ASP A 245 3.45 5.65 -25.47
N GLU A 246 4.08 6.55 -24.73
CA GLU A 246 4.88 6.24 -23.53
C GLU A 246 4.63 7.28 -22.46
N MET A 247 4.26 6.84 -21.26
CA MET A 247 4.07 7.72 -20.10
C MET A 247 5.44 8.10 -19.51
N PRO A 248 5.71 9.40 -19.24
CA PRO A 248 6.93 9.81 -18.58
C PRO A 248 7.10 9.16 -17.21
N SER A 249 8.33 8.76 -16.87
CA SER A 249 8.63 8.23 -15.54
C SER A 249 8.30 9.24 -14.44
N TYR A 250 7.73 8.76 -13.34
CA TYR A 250 7.42 9.55 -12.16
C TYR A 250 7.74 8.76 -10.89
N TYR A 251 7.82 9.47 -9.76
CA TYR A 251 8.10 8.85 -8.47
C TYR A 251 6.81 8.39 -7.80
N GLU A 252 6.83 7.16 -7.32
CA GLU A 252 5.76 6.58 -6.51
C GLU A 252 6.15 6.55 -5.04
N VAL A 253 5.17 6.79 -4.17
CA VAL A 253 5.36 6.53 -2.74
C VAL A 253 5.25 5.02 -2.57
N ILE A 254 6.34 4.37 -2.20
CA ILE A 254 6.33 2.92 -2.08
C ILE A 254 5.41 2.52 -0.91
N GLY A 255 4.51 1.57 -1.15
CA GLY A 255 3.59 0.90 -0.22
C GLY A 255 4.26 0.08 0.89
N ASP A 256 5.56 0.26 1.06
CA ASP A 256 6.38 -0.60 1.87
C ASP A 256 6.67 0.04 3.24
N GLU A 257 6.78 -0.80 4.25
CA GLU A 257 7.07 -0.45 5.64
C GLU A 257 8.51 -0.81 6.05
N HIS A 258 9.37 -1.25 5.11
CA HIS A 258 10.77 -1.62 5.41
C HIS A 258 11.57 -0.48 6.03
N GLU A 259 11.18 0.77 5.76
CA GLU A 259 11.75 1.96 6.37
C GLU A 259 11.61 1.97 7.90
N ILE A 260 10.57 1.35 8.46
CA ILE A 260 10.39 1.23 9.91
C ILE A 260 11.56 0.45 10.54
N TYR A 261 12.15 -0.52 9.83
CA TYR A 261 13.24 -1.35 10.35
C TYR A 261 14.59 -0.64 10.36
N LYS A 262 14.75 0.47 9.64
CA LYS A 262 15.96 1.30 9.75
C LYS A 262 16.10 1.87 11.16
N TYR A 263 14.99 2.21 11.83
CA TYR A 263 15.04 2.77 13.19
C TYR A 263 15.55 1.77 14.24
N PRO A 264 15.01 0.53 14.37
CA PRO A 264 15.61 -0.49 15.22
C PRO A 264 17.08 -0.76 14.89
N LEU A 265 17.47 -0.78 13.61
CA LEU A 265 18.87 -0.98 13.23
C LEU A 265 19.76 0.15 13.77
N TYR A 266 19.37 1.42 13.62
CA TYR A 266 20.11 2.54 14.20
C TYR A 266 20.18 2.48 15.73
N VAL A 267 19.08 2.08 16.38
CA VAL A 267 19.04 1.87 17.83
C VAL A 267 19.98 0.73 18.25
N LEU A 268 19.99 -0.39 17.53
CA LEU A 268 20.87 -1.52 17.79
C LEU A 268 22.35 -1.17 17.58
N ILE A 269 22.68 -0.42 16.52
CA ILE A 269 24.04 0.08 16.28
C ILE A 269 24.45 1.01 17.43
N PHE A 270 23.56 1.90 17.87
CA PHE A 270 23.83 2.79 18.99
C PHE A 270 24.04 2.03 20.30
N ILE A 271 23.20 1.04 20.61
CA ILE A 271 23.36 0.15 21.77
C ILE A 271 24.68 -0.62 21.67
N TYR A 272 25.02 -1.13 20.48
CA TYR A 272 26.29 -1.83 20.25
C TYR A 272 27.49 -0.92 20.53
N ILE A 273 27.48 0.33 20.06
CA ILE A 273 28.53 1.30 20.35
C ILE A 273 28.64 1.56 21.86
N ILE A 274 27.51 1.70 22.56
CA ILE A 274 27.49 1.87 24.02
C ILE A 274 28.10 0.65 24.72
N LEU A 275 27.66 -0.56 24.36
CA LEU A 275 28.16 -1.81 24.95
C LEU A 275 29.63 -2.04 24.63
N PHE A 276 30.05 -1.73 23.41
CA PHE A 276 31.43 -1.74 23.00
C PHE A 276 32.24 -0.77 23.86
N ILE A 277 31.81 0.49 23.99
CA ILE A 277 32.49 1.45 24.88
C ILE A 277 32.55 0.89 26.30
N ILE A 278 31.47 0.36 26.89
CA ILE A 278 31.50 -0.18 28.25
C ILE A 278 32.50 -1.34 28.39
N THR A 279 32.51 -2.26 27.43
CA THR A 279 33.26 -3.53 27.53
C THR A 279 34.68 -3.47 26.94
N PHE A 280 35.01 -2.43 26.17
CA PHE A 280 36.29 -2.37 25.46
C PHE A 280 37.47 -2.34 26.44
N PRO A 281 38.41 -3.30 26.40
CA PRO A 281 39.39 -3.54 27.45
C PRO A 281 40.61 -2.60 27.35
N VAL A 282 40.39 -1.30 27.17
CA VAL A 282 41.45 -0.30 27.11
C VAL A 282 41.24 0.79 28.17
N ASN A 283 42.24 0.97 29.03
CA ASN A 283 42.26 1.94 30.12
C ASN A 283 42.54 3.38 29.64
N VAL A 284 41.84 3.83 28.59
CA VAL A 284 41.97 5.21 28.07
C VAL A 284 41.75 6.23 29.20
N GLU A 285 40.85 5.91 30.11
CA GLU A 285 40.35 6.75 31.20
C GLU A 285 41.35 7.04 32.32
N LYS A 286 42.41 6.22 32.46
CA LYS A 286 43.50 6.50 33.41
C LYS A 286 44.18 7.86 33.11
N HIS A 287 43.98 8.39 31.91
CA HIS A 287 44.54 9.65 31.44
C HIS A 287 43.51 10.80 31.42
N PHE A 288 42.23 10.54 31.73
CA PHE A 288 41.15 11.52 31.63
C PHE A 288 40.53 11.82 33.00
N GLY A 289 41.11 12.77 33.75
CA GLY A 289 40.52 13.28 35.01
C GLY A 289 39.11 13.87 34.84
N SER A 290 38.73 14.21 33.60
CA SER A 290 37.37 14.62 33.23
C SER A 290 36.33 13.54 33.50
N LEU A 291 36.64 12.26 33.29
CA LEU A 291 35.68 11.17 33.48
C LEU A 291 35.41 10.91 34.97
N GLN A 292 36.45 10.98 35.80
CA GLN A 292 36.29 10.90 37.26
C GLN A 292 35.45 12.06 37.81
N ASN A 293 35.70 13.29 37.31
CA ASN A 293 34.89 14.45 37.68
C ASN A 293 33.42 14.28 37.23
N TYR A 294 33.21 13.80 36.01
CA TYR A 294 31.88 13.47 35.49
C TYR A 294 31.19 12.40 36.36
N ALA A 295 31.88 11.33 36.73
CA ALA A 295 31.33 10.28 37.58
C ALA A 295 30.92 10.81 38.97
N ASN A 296 31.77 11.63 39.59
CA ASN A 296 31.47 12.27 40.88
C ASN A 296 30.26 13.21 40.80
N LYS A 297 30.18 14.03 39.74
CA LYS A 297 29.02 14.90 39.48
C LYS A 297 27.74 14.10 39.24
N SER A 298 27.83 13.01 38.49
CA SER A 298 26.71 12.11 38.21
C SER A 298 26.19 11.45 39.48
N LEU A 299 27.08 10.95 40.34
CA LEU A 299 26.73 10.38 41.64
C LEU A 299 26.11 11.44 42.56
N TYR A 300 26.71 12.63 42.65
CA TYR A 300 26.16 13.73 43.44
C TYR A 300 24.74 14.09 43.00
N TYR A 301 24.51 14.19 41.69
CA TYR A 301 23.18 14.44 41.13
C TYR A 301 22.18 13.34 41.49
N LEU A 302 22.57 12.06 41.33
CA LEU A 302 21.70 10.93 41.68
C LEU A 302 21.30 10.93 43.16
N TYR A 303 22.23 11.22 44.07
CA TYR A 303 21.97 11.29 45.51
C TYR A 303 21.14 12.51 45.93
N ASN A 304 21.23 13.62 45.20
CA ASN A 304 20.54 14.87 45.53
C ASN A 304 19.37 15.21 44.58
N ARG A 305 18.94 14.25 43.75
CA ARG A 305 17.91 14.47 42.71
C ARG A 305 16.64 15.14 43.25
N ASN A 306 16.20 14.78 44.45
CA ASN A 306 14.97 15.32 45.04
C ASN A 306 15.07 16.80 45.46
N LYS A 307 16.29 17.36 45.54
CA LYS A 307 16.55 18.73 45.99
C LYS A 307 16.93 19.66 44.83
N ASP A 308 17.70 19.15 43.86
CA ASP A 308 18.29 19.96 42.79
C ASP A 308 17.93 19.44 41.38
N TYR A 309 16.72 18.92 41.19
CA TYR A 309 16.30 18.37 39.90
C TYR A 309 16.27 19.43 38.80
N ARG A 310 17.05 19.19 37.74
CA ARG A 310 16.95 19.91 36.47
C ARG A 310 16.77 18.90 35.35
N ILE A 311 15.79 19.14 34.48
CA ILE A 311 15.48 18.23 33.37
C ILE A 311 16.65 18.09 32.39
N LEU A 312 17.40 19.17 32.15
CA LEU A 312 18.58 19.16 31.29
C LEU A 312 19.70 18.27 31.87
N ASP A 313 19.94 18.38 33.18
CA ASP A 313 20.91 17.53 33.87
C ASP A 313 20.46 16.07 33.82
N HIS A 314 19.16 15.81 33.98
CA HIS A 314 18.60 14.47 33.87
C HIS A 314 18.85 13.83 32.50
N LEU A 315 18.53 14.56 31.42
CA LEU A 315 18.75 14.11 30.05
C LEU A 315 20.24 13.89 29.76
N PHE A 316 21.09 14.79 30.24
CA PHE A 316 22.55 14.69 30.12
C PHE A 316 23.07 13.41 30.78
N TYR A 317 22.70 13.15 32.04
CA TYR A 317 23.14 11.95 32.76
C TYR A 317 22.56 10.64 32.21
N ILE A 318 21.34 10.65 31.67
CA ILE A 318 20.79 9.48 30.95
C ILE A 318 21.62 9.21 29.70
N SER A 319 21.89 10.23 28.88
CA SER A 319 22.61 10.07 27.62
C SER A 319 24.06 9.60 27.79
N GLN A 320 24.72 9.99 28.88
CA GLN A 320 26.12 9.69 29.16
C GLN A 320 26.32 8.63 30.26
N GLY A 321 25.24 8.05 30.82
CA GLY A 321 25.29 7.14 31.97
C GLY A 321 26.08 5.86 31.73
N PHE A 322 26.25 5.45 30.46
CA PHE A 322 27.12 4.34 30.10
C PHE A 322 28.59 4.57 30.46
N LEU A 323 29.05 5.84 30.43
CA LEU A 323 30.40 6.21 30.85
C LEU A 323 30.61 6.02 32.36
N LEU A 324 29.58 6.31 33.17
CA LEU A 324 29.60 6.04 34.61
C LEU A 324 29.65 4.52 34.87
N THR A 325 28.88 3.74 34.11
CA THR A 325 28.87 2.27 34.20
C THR A 325 30.26 1.70 33.91
N ARG A 326 30.89 2.16 32.82
CA ARG A 326 32.26 1.79 32.45
C ARG A 326 33.27 2.13 33.55
N TRP A 327 33.23 3.36 34.06
CA TRP A 327 34.10 3.80 35.15
C TRP A 327 33.98 2.91 36.40
N GLN A 328 32.74 2.53 36.78
CA GLN A 328 32.52 1.62 37.92
C GLN A 328 33.07 0.22 37.68
N LEU A 329 32.91 -0.34 36.48
CA LEU A 329 33.43 -1.67 36.12
C LEU A 329 34.96 -1.71 36.21
N LEU A 330 35.64 -0.70 35.65
CA LEU A 330 37.10 -0.62 35.68
C LEU A 330 37.64 -0.45 37.10
N ARG A 331 36.94 0.28 37.97
CA ARG A 331 37.34 0.43 39.38
C ARG A 331 37.22 -0.86 40.19
N ARG A 332 36.24 -1.72 39.88
CA ARG A 332 36.06 -3.02 40.57
C ARG A 332 37.08 -4.08 40.13
N SER A 333 37.70 -3.90 38.96
CA SER A 333 38.76 -4.78 38.46
C SER A 333 40.16 -4.48 39.02
N GLN A 334 40.28 -3.45 39.87
CA GLN A 334 41.46 -3.07 40.63
C GLN A 334 41.22 -3.43 42.10
#